data_AF-A0A1N7DPD6-F1
#
_entry.id   AF-A0A1N7DPD6-F1
#
_cell.length_a   1.000
_cell.length_b   1.000
_cell.length_c   1.000
_cell.angle_alpha   90.00
_cell.angle_beta   90.00
_cell.angle_gamma   90.00
#
_symmetry.space_group_name_H-M   'P 1'
#
loop_
_entity.id
_entity.type
_entity.pdbx_description
1 polymer ?
#
loop_
_entity_poly.entity_id
_entity_poly.type
_entity_poly.pdbx_seq_one_letter_code
_entity_poly.pdbx_strand_id
1 'polypeptide(L)' 'MKYLSADGTIAELSSPADKQGLVYLIINNEQVAMSYDAFIARFCHIACEKRTINEPRYHQQT' A
#
# COMPACT_ATOMS: atom_id res chain seq x y z
N MET A 1 -7.27 -0.13 1.55
CA MET A 1 -6.16 -0.55 0.65
C MET A 1 -4.88 -0.58 1.45
N LYS A 2 -3.94 -1.50 1.17
CA LYS A 2 -2.67 -1.62 1.90
C LYS A 2 -1.51 -1.04 1.10
N TYR A 3 -0.56 -0.44 1.79
CA TYR A 3 0.61 0.21 1.23
C TYR A 3 1.86 -0.21 2.00
N LEU A 4 3.02 -0.20 1.35
CA LEU A 4 4.32 -0.55 1.97
C LEU A 4 5.30 0.59 1.76
N SER A 5 5.96 0.96 2.85
CA SER A 5 7.09 1.88 2.83
C SER A 5 8.42 1.11 2.71
N ALA A 6 9.46 1.84 2.34
CA ALA A 6 10.81 1.29 2.16
C ALA A 6 11.41 0.65 3.43
N ASP A 7 10.94 1.07 4.62
CA ASP A 7 11.35 0.52 5.91
C ASP A 7 10.64 -0.80 6.29
N GLY A 8 9.74 -1.30 5.43
CA GLY A 8 8.98 -2.52 5.67
C GLY A 8 7.64 -2.29 6.39
N THR A 9 7.28 -1.04 6.70
CA THR A 9 6.02 -0.72 7.39
C THR A 9 4.83 -0.90 6.45
N ILE A 10 3.82 -1.65 6.90
CA ILE A 10 2.55 -1.80 6.19
C ILE A 10 1.55 -0.79 6.76
N ALA A 11 1.01 0.07 5.90
CA ALA A 11 -0.05 1.00 6.23
C ALA A 11 -1.36 0.58 5.55
N GLU A 12 -2.45 0.56 6.30
CA GLU A 12 -3.79 0.36 5.76
C GLU A 12 -4.55 1.68 5.72
N LEU A 13 -4.99 2.10 4.52
CA LEU A 13 -5.79 3.30 4.38
C LEU A 13 -7.20 3.05 4.93
N SER A 14 -7.53 3.75 6.02
CA SER A 14 -8.79 3.66 6.74
C SER A 14 -9.87 4.56 6.14
N SER A 15 -9.49 5.71 5.55
CA SER A 15 -10.43 6.64 4.92
C SER A 15 -9.82 7.37 3.72
N PRO A 16 -10.64 7.87 2.78
CA PRO A 16 -10.19 8.82 1.75
C PRO A 16 -9.59 10.08 2.38
N ALA A 17 -8.78 10.81 1.61
CA ALA A 17 -8.25 12.09 2.08
C ALA A 17 -9.40 13.04 2.45
N ASP A 18 -9.27 13.71 3.60
CA ASP A 18 -10.26 14.71 4.02
C ASP A 18 -10.18 15.99 3.17
N LYS A 19 -11.07 16.94 3.43
CA LYS A 19 -11.10 18.24 2.73
C LYS A 19 -9.84 19.10 2.98
N GLN A 20 -8.99 18.72 3.93
CA GLN A 20 -7.74 19.38 4.27
C GLN A 20 -6.53 18.66 3.65
N GLY A 21 -6.74 17.56 2.90
CA GLY A 21 -5.67 16.78 2.28
C GLY A 21 -4.96 15.83 3.24
N LEU A 22 -5.57 15.50 4.39
CA LEU A 22 -5.04 14.52 5.34
C LEU A 22 -5.58 13.12 5.02
N VAL A 23 -4.69 12.13 5.05
CA VAL A 23 -5.02 10.71 4.97
C VAL A 23 -4.86 10.05 6.33
N TYR A 24 -5.75 9.09 6.60
CA TYR A 24 -5.77 8.33 7.85
C TYR A 24 -5.38 6.89 7.57
N LEU A 25 -4.29 6.47 8.19
CA LEU A 25 -3.64 5.18 8.00
C LEU A 25 -3.68 4.40 9.31
N ILE A 26 -3.78 3.08 9.22
CA ILE A 26 -3.55 2.17 10.34
C ILE A 26 -2.18 1.55 10.14
N ILE A 27 -1.27 1.80 11.07
CA ILE A 27 0.10 1.30 11.09
C ILE A 27 0.30 0.59 12.43
N ASN A 28 0.70 -0.68 12.43
CA ASN A 28 0.89 -1.46 13.67
C ASN A 28 -0.29 -1.40 14.64
N ASN A 29 -1.53 -1.38 14.11
CA ASN A 29 -2.77 -1.25 14.87
C ASN A 29 -3.00 0.12 15.53
N GLU A 30 -2.21 1.14 15.17
CA GLU A 30 -2.39 2.53 15.59
C GLU A 30 -2.90 3.39 14.41
N GLN A 31 -3.81 4.32 14.69
CA GLN A 31 -4.29 5.27 13.69
C GLN A 31 -3.35 6.46 13.61
N VAL A 32 -2.80 6.69 12.43
CA VAL A 32 -1.87 7.78 12.12
C VAL A 32 -2.50 8.66 11.05
N ALA A 33 -2.52 9.98 11.29
CA ALA A 33 -2.92 10.96 10.30
C ALA A 33 -1.67 11.63 9.70
N MET A 34 -1.62 11.76 8.38
CA MET A 34 -0.56 12.50 7.69
C MET A 34 -1.07 13.17 6.42
N SER A 35 -0.33 14.16 5.90
CA SER A 35 -0.64 14.79 4.61
C SER A 35 -0.54 13.81 3.46
N TYR A 36 -1.39 13.97 2.44
CA TYR A 36 -1.37 13.17 1.22
C TYR A 36 0.01 13.16 0.54
N ASP A 37 0.71 14.29 0.47
CA ASP A 37 2.06 14.36 -0.14
C ASP A 37 3.07 13.47 0.62
N ALA A 38 3.12 13.56 1.94
CA ALA A 38 3.98 12.71 2.76
C ALA A 38 3.62 11.22 2.62
N PHE A 39 2.32 10.92 2.46
CA PHE A 39 1.87 9.56 2.21
C PHE A 39 2.37 9.01 0.87
N ILE A 40 2.20 9.76 -0.24
CA ILE A 40 2.69 9.34 -1.56
C ILE A 40 4.23 9.25 -1.60
N ALA A 41 4.92 10.14 -0.91
CA ALA A 41 6.38 10.11 -0.83
C ALA A 41 6.92 8.92 -0.02
N ARG A 42 6.19 8.48 1.01
CA ARG A 42 6.65 7.44 1.96
C ARG A 42 6.15 6.04 1.63
N PHE A 43 4.97 5.94 1.06
CA PHE A 43 4.29 4.68 0.80
C PHE A 43 4.11 4.45 -0.69
N CYS A 44 4.72 3.39 -1.21
CA CYS A 44 4.44 2.93 -2.55
C CYS A 44 3.15 2.09 -2.53
N HIS A 45 2.28 2.31 -3.52
CA HIS A 45 1.15 1.42 -3.76
C HIS A 45 1.69 0.03 -4.08
N ILE A 46 1.43 -0.95 -3.22
CA ILE A 46 1.60 -2.35 -3.62
C ILE A 46 0.29 -2.75 -4.27
N ALA A 47 0.31 -3.08 -5.56
CA ALA A 47 -0.84 -3.73 -6.16
C ALA A 47 -1.10 -4.98 -5.31
N CYS A 48 -2.27 -5.06 -4.70
CA CYS A 48 -2.72 -6.27 -4.03
C CYS A 48 -2.96 -7.29 -5.14
N GLU A 49 -1.87 -7.83 -5.69
CA GLU A 49 -1.93 -8.92 -6.63
C GLU A 49 -2.65 -10.02 -5.88
N LYS A 50 -3.85 -10.33 -6.35
CA LYS A 50 -4.35 -11.69 -6.31
C LYS A 50 -3.23 -12.54 -6.89
N ARG A 51 -2.31 -12.99 -6.04
CA ARG A 51 -1.44 -14.12 -6.33
C ARG A 51 -2.38 -15.31 -6.41
N THR A 52 -2.99 -15.50 -7.57
CA THR A 52 -3.42 -16.83 -7.98
C THR A 52 -2.11 -17.57 -8.18
N ILE A 53 -1.62 -18.22 -7.12
CA ILE A 53 -0.51 -19.16 -7.19
C ILE A 53 -1.07 -20.44 -7.82
N ASN A 54 -1.38 -20.38 -9.11
CA ASN A 54 -1.66 -21.49 -10.02
C ASN A 54 -1.22 -20.91 -11.37
N GLU A 55 -0.18 -21.33 -12.08
CA GLU A 55 0.46 -22.64 -12.23
C GLU A 55 1.76 -22.43 -13.08
N PRO A 56 2.49 -23.46 -13.54
CA PRO A 56 3.95 -23.52 -13.51
C PRO A 56 4.68 -22.76 -14.62
N ARG A 57 5.89 -22.28 -14.28
CA ARG A 57 6.96 -21.94 -15.23
C ARG A 57 7.27 -23.15 -16.11
N TYR A 58 7.13 -23.05 -17.43
CA TYR A 58 7.79 -23.81 -18.53
C TYR A 58 7.00 -23.44 -19.81
N HIS A 59 7.50 -22.96 -20.95
CA HIS A 59 8.81 -22.94 -21.58
C HIS A 59 8.95 -21.71 -22.50
N GLN A 60 10.21 -21.33 -22.70
CA GLN A 60 10.72 -20.43 -23.72
C GLN A 60 10.39 -20.89 -25.16
N GLN A 61 10.34 -19.90 -26.07
CA GLN A 61 10.85 -19.87 -27.45
C GLN A 61 10.55 -21.08 -28.38
N THR A 62 9.77 -20.85 -29.43
CA THR A 62 10.24 -20.48 -30.80
C THR A 62 9.04 -20.18 -31.69
#